data_AF-N1UPI2-F1
#
_entry.id   AF-N1UPI2-F1
#
_cell.length_a   1.000
_cell.length_b   1.000
_cell.length_c   1.000
_cell.angle_alpha   90.00
_cell.angle_beta   90.00
_cell.angle_gamma   90.00
#
_symmetry.space_group_name_H-M   'P 1'
#
loop_
_entity.id
_entity.type
_entity.pdbx_description
1 polymer ?
#
loop_
_entity_poly.entity_id
_entity_poly.type
_entity_poly.pdbx_seq_one_letter_code
_entity_poly.pdbx_strand_id
1 'polypeptide(L)'
;MEAAEDPSEEESVNKADPLLIFNAAGVNGLGGSVSQRASADGWSVALVDNWQGAAMANSVIFYNPGQAANAQAIGQLLGISDLRETAPGAVADFVTVVLGPGFQ
;
A
#
# COMPACT_ATOMS: atom_id res chain seq x y z
N MET A 1 -12.49 -15.95 -36.83
CA MET A 1 -13.00 -14.84 -36.01
C MET A 1 -11.87 -14.44 -35.10
N GLU A 2 -11.24 -13.31 -35.42
CA GLU A 2 -10.42 -12.54 -34.49
C GLU A 2 -11.29 -12.18 -33.26
N ALA A 3 -10.74 -12.38 -32.07
CA ALA A 3 -11.03 -11.56 -30.92
C ALA A 3 -9.67 -11.11 -30.42
N ALA A 4 -9.28 -9.89 -30.80
CA ALA A 4 -8.19 -9.18 -30.16
C ALA A 4 -8.62 -8.91 -28.72
N GLU A 5 -8.05 -9.67 -27.80
CA GLU A 5 -8.06 -9.35 -26.39
C GLU A 5 -6.90 -8.36 -26.17
N ASP A 6 -7.10 -7.10 -26.55
CA ASP A 6 -6.29 -6.03 -25.99
C ASP A 6 -7.05 -5.54 -24.76
N PRO A 7 -6.84 -6.09 -23.55
CA PRO A 7 -7.16 -5.31 -22.39
C PRO A 7 -6.18 -4.14 -22.48
N SER A 8 -6.71 -2.93 -22.59
CA SER A 8 -5.94 -1.77 -22.18
C SER A 8 -5.29 -2.13 -20.84
N GLU A 9 -3.96 -2.04 -20.78
CA GLU A 9 -3.12 -2.29 -19.63
C GLU A 9 -3.38 -1.19 -18.58
N GLU A 10 -4.65 -0.99 -18.23
CA GLU A 10 -5.06 -0.34 -16.99
C GLU A 10 -4.63 -1.32 -15.92
N GLU A 11 -3.52 -1.03 -15.24
CA GLU A 11 -3.05 -1.78 -14.08
C GLU A 11 -4.28 -2.17 -13.24
N SER A 12 -4.65 -3.45 -13.27
CA SER A 12 -5.84 -3.90 -12.56
C SER A 12 -5.46 -4.13 -11.11
N VAL A 13 -6.37 -3.78 -10.20
CA VAL A 13 -6.10 -3.94 -8.76
C VAL A 13 -5.94 -5.42 -8.45
N ASN A 14 -4.72 -5.82 -8.09
CA ASN A 14 -4.37 -7.15 -7.65
C ASN A 14 -4.18 -7.19 -6.13
N LYS A 15 -5.25 -7.54 -5.42
CA LYS A 15 -5.25 -7.66 -3.95
C LYS A 15 -4.44 -8.85 -3.42
N ALA A 16 -4.05 -9.79 -4.29
CA ALA A 16 -3.20 -10.91 -3.91
C ALA A 16 -1.73 -10.49 -3.76
N ASP A 17 -1.34 -9.34 -4.34
CA ASP A 17 -0.01 -8.79 -4.15
C ASP A 17 0.20 -8.42 -2.66
N PRO A 18 1.32 -8.85 -2.07
CA PRO A 18 1.55 -8.67 -0.64
C PRO A 18 1.76 -7.19 -0.29
N LEU A 19 0.96 -6.69 0.64
CA LEU A 19 1.12 -5.37 1.23
C LEU A 19 2.09 -5.42 2.41
N LEU A 20 2.90 -4.37 2.54
CA LEU A 20 3.72 -4.13 3.70
C LEU A 20 3.14 -2.94 4.47
N ILE A 21 2.90 -3.11 5.76
CA ILE A 21 2.33 -2.06 6.61
C ILE A 21 3.38 -1.67 7.66
N PHE A 22 3.71 -0.39 7.70
CA PHE A 22 4.65 0.16 8.67
C PHE A 22 4.01 1.23 9.54
N ASN A 23 4.30 1.18 10.83
CA ASN A 23 3.89 2.19 11.79
C ASN A 23 4.98 3.26 11.95
N ALA A 24 4.74 4.47 11.43
CA ALA A 24 5.57 5.65 11.68
C ALA A 24 4.94 6.59 12.74
N ALA A 25 3.71 6.32 13.18
CA ALA A 25 2.98 7.12 14.16
C ALA A 25 3.42 6.85 15.60
N GLY A 26 4.09 5.72 15.87
CA GLY A 26 4.44 5.27 17.22
C GLY A 26 3.24 4.82 18.05
N VAL A 27 2.09 4.57 17.42
CA VAL A 27 0.86 4.14 18.10
C VAL A 27 0.84 2.62 18.19
N ASN A 28 0.88 2.07 19.40
CA ASN A 28 0.84 0.62 19.61
C ASN A 28 -0.43 0.01 19.03
N GLY A 29 -0.28 -1.08 18.26
CA GLY A 29 -1.40 -1.79 17.65
C GLY A 29 -1.96 -1.17 16.36
N LEU A 30 -1.53 0.03 15.97
CA LEU A 30 -2.08 0.72 14.79
C LEU A 30 -1.86 -0.08 13.49
N GLY A 31 -0.63 -0.56 13.26
CA GLY A 31 -0.33 -1.39 12.09
C GLY A 31 -1.16 -2.68 12.05
N GLY A 32 -1.44 -3.28 13.21
CA GLY A 32 -2.31 -4.44 13.34
C GLY A 32 -3.76 -4.15 12.97
N SER A 33 -4.31 -3.04 13.45
CA SER A 33 -5.68 -2.60 13.11
C SER A 33 -5.82 -2.33 11.60
N VAL A 34 -4.84 -1.67 11.00
CA VAL A 34 -4.83 -1.41 9.55
C VAL A 34 -4.69 -2.70 8.74
N SER A 35 -3.83 -3.61 9.18
CA SER A 35 -3.70 -4.94 8.57
C SER A 35 -5.02 -5.70 8.59
N GLN A 36 -5.71 -5.73 9.72
CA GLN A 36 -7.02 -6.38 9.83
C GLN A 36 -8.05 -5.74 8.88
N ARG A 37 -8.06 -4.41 8.75
CA ARG A 37 -8.95 -3.70 7.83
C ARG A 37 -8.65 -4.02 6.37
N ALA A 38 -7.37 -4.04 5.98
CA ALA A 38 -6.95 -4.40 4.64
C ALA A 38 -7.31 -5.87 4.33
N SER A 39 -7.02 -6.80 5.23
CA SER A 39 -7.35 -8.22 5.06
C SER A 39 -8.86 -8.48 5.05
N ALA A 40 -9.66 -7.71 5.79
CA ALA A 40 -11.13 -7.79 5.73
C ALA A 40 -11.69 -7.39 4.36
N ASP A 41 -11.00 -6.51 3.63
CA ASP A 41 -11.33 -6.12 2.24
C ASP A 41 -10.72 -7.08 1.18
N GLY A 42 -10.00 -8.11 1.63
CA GLY A 42 -9.42 -9.15 0.80
C GLY A 42 -7.96 -8.93 0.40
N TRP A 43 -7.27 -7.94 0.99
CA TRP A 43 -5.85 -7.71 0.72
C TRP A 43 -4.94 -8.71 1.44
N SER A 44 -3.92 -9.16 0.73
CA SER A 44 -2.82 -9.93 1.30
C SER A 44 -1.87 -9.00 2.04
N VAL A 45 -1.71 -9.18 3.36
CA VAL A 45 -0.73 -8.42 4.15
C VAL A 45 0.42 -9.37 4.50
N ALA A 46 1.61 -9.08 3.99
CA ALA A 46 2.79 -9.92 4.23
C ALA A 46 3.56 -9.52 5.49
N LEU A 47 3.59 -8.22 5.80
CA LEU A 47 4.39 -7.68 6.90
C LEU A 47 3.62 -6.56 7.61
N VAL A 48 3.71 -6.58 8.93
CA VAL A 48 3.33 -5.45 9.79
C VAL A 48 4.51 -5.19 10.74
N ASP A 49 5.13 -4.02 10.62
CA ASP A 49 6.28 -3.65 11.46
C ASP A 49 6.32 -2.13 11.75
N ASN A 50 7.34 -1.65 12.44
CA ASN A 50 7.58 -0.23 12.66
C ASN A 50 8.43 0.36 11.53
N TRP A 51 8.13 1.60 11.16
CA TRP A 51 8.85 2.31 10.11
C TRP A 51 10.26 2.71 10.59
N GLN A 52 11.28 2.26 9.87
CA GLN A 52 12.69 2.50 10.20
C GLN A 52 13.34 3.60 9.33
N GLY A 53 12.59 4.19 8.40
CA GLY A 53 13.09 5.24 7.51
C GLY A 53 13.00 6.65 8.11
N ALA A 54 12.92 7.66 7.25
CA ALA A 54 12.80 9.06 7.68
C ALA A 54 11.48 9.30 8.44
N ALA A 55 11.48 10.26 9.37
CA ALA A 55 10.26 10.63 10.08
C ALA A 55 9.17 11.10 9.11
N MET A 56 7.97 10.52 9.23
CA MET A 56 6.83 10.86 8.39
C MET A 56 5.97 11.93 9.08
N ALA A 57 5.56 12.96 8.33
CA ALA A 57 4.63 13.98 8.83
C ALA A 57 3.17 13.52 8.72
N ASN A 58 2.88 12.65 7.76
CA ASN A 58 1.56 12.15 7.39
C ASN A 58 1.69 10.69 6.91
N SER A 59 0.56 9.99 6.77
CA SER A 59 0.55 8.67 6.15
C SER A 59 0.82 8.78 4.65
N VAL A 60 1.61 7.83 4.13
CA VAL A 60 2.04 7.76 2.74
C VAL A 60 2.04 6.31 2.27
N ILE A 61 1.75 6.09 1.00
CA ILE A 61 1.84 4.77 0.36
C ILE A 61 2.93 4.83 -0.69
N PHE A 62 3.96 4.03 -0.53
CA PHE A 62 5.01 3.83 -1.52
C PHE A 62 4.65 2.65 -2.43
N TYR A 63 4.92 2.79 -3.72
CA TYR A 63 4.65 1.75 -4.71
C TYR A 63 5.66 1.80 -5.85
N ASN A 64 5.87 0.68 -6.53
CA ASN A 64 6.75 0.61 -7.70
C ASN A 64 5.95 0.82 -8.99
N PRO A 65 6.60 1.17 -10.13
CA PRO A 65 5.93 1.21 -11.42
C PRO A 65 5.19 -0.11 -11.69
N GLY A 66 3.93 -0.05 -12.12
CA GLY A 66 3.07 -1.23 -12.26
C GLY A 66 2.27 -1.63 -11.01
N GLN A 67 2.34 -0.84 -9.92
CA GLN A 67 1.54 -1.03 -8.71
C GLN A 67 0.66 0.19 -8.35
N ALA A 68 0.52 1.16 -9.26
CA ALA A 68 -0.20 2.41 -9.02
C ALA A 68 -1.68 2.16 -8.69
N ALA A 69 -2.32 1.23 -9.40
CA ALA A 69 -3.71 0.87 -9.13
C ALA A 69 -3.90 0.25 -7.75
N ASN A 70 -2.98 -0.61 -7.32
CA ASN A 70 -2.99 -1.20 -5.98
C ASN A 70 -2.85 -0.12 -4.91
N ALA A 71 -1.90 0.79 -5.09
CA ALA A 71 -1.64 1.91 -4.19
C ALA A 71 -2.86 2.83 -4.07
N GLN A 72 -3.53 3.14 -5.19
CA GLN A 72 -4.74 3.94 -5.20
C GLN A 72 -5.89 3.23 -4.48
N ALA A 73 -6.10 1.94 -4.73
CA ALA A 73 -7.19 1.18 -4.13
C ALA A 73 -7.03 1.05 -2.60
N ILE A 74 -5.82 0.70 -2.13
CA ILE A 74 -5.57 0.65 -0.68
C ILE A 74 -5.59 2.05 -0.06
N GLY A 75 -5.12 3.06 -0.78
CA GLY A 75 -5.21 4.47 -0.38
C GLY A 75 -6.64 4.91 -0.15
N GLN A 76 -7.56 4.58 -1.06
CA GLN A 76 -8.99 4.84 -0.90
C GLN A 76 -9.60 4.09 0.29
N LEU A 77 -9.25 2.83 0.50
CA LEU A 77 -9.74 2.03 1.63
C LEU A 77 -9.32 2.64 2.98
N LEU A 78 -8.08 3.14 3.05
CA LEU A 78 -7.46 3.66 4.27
C LEU A 78 -7.62 5.17 4.44
N GLY A 79 -8.09 5.90 3.41
CA GLY A 79 -8.17 7.36 3.41
C GLY A 79 -6.81 8.05 3.26
N ILE A 80 -5.83 7.39 2.64
CA ILE A 80 -4.49 7.93 2.37
C ILE A 80 -4.43 8.35 0.91
N SER A 81 -4.22 9.65 0.68
CA SER A 81 -4.11 10.24 -0.67
C SER A 81 -2.67 10.55 -1.08
N ASP A 82 -1.70 10.51 -0.14
CA ASP A 82 -0.27 10.66 -0.46
C ASP A 82 0.26 9.33 -1.00
N LEU A 83 0.32 9.23 -2.32
CA LEU A 83 0.85 8.07 -3.04
C LEU A 83 2.18 8.48 -3.68
N ARG A 84 3.24 7.71 -3.44
CA ARG A 84 4.57 8.00 -3.97
C ARG A 84 5.13 6.81 -4.72
N GLU A 85 5.30 7.01 -6.02
CA GLU A 85 6.03 6.06 -6.83
C GLU A 85 7.51 6.09 -6.44
N THR A 86 8.11 4.91 -6.30
CA THR A 86 9.52 4.72 -5.99
C THR A 86 10.17 3.81 -7.01
N ALA A 87 11.48 3.92 -7.19
CA ALA A 87 12.21 2.95 -7.97
C ALA A 87 12.12 1.55 -7.30
N PRO A 88 12.01 0.46 -8.07
CA PRO A 88 11.98 -0.90 -7.53
C PRO A 88 13.14 -1.15 -6.56
N GLY A 89 12.83 -1.65 -5.36
CA GLY A 89 13.81 -1.92 -4.31
C GLY A 89 14.32 -0.68 -3.54
N ALA A 90 13.85 0.53 -3.85
CA ALA A 90 14.23 1.73 -3.10
C ALA A 90 13.60 1.79 -1.70
N VAL A 91 12.37 1.29 -1.57
CA VAL A 91 11.66 1.12 -0.29
C VAL A 91 11.38 -0.36 -0.04
N ALA A 92 10.71 -1.01 -0.99
CA ALA A 92 10.44 -2.44 -1.02
C ALA A 92 10.07 -2.88 -2.44
N ASP A 93 9.93 -4.19 -2.64
CA ASP A 93 9.45 -4.76 -3.91
C ASP A 93 7.92 -4.64 -4.09
N PHE A 94 7.19 -4.39 -3.00
CA PHE A 94 5.73 -4.32 -2.99
C PHE A 94 5.19 -3.01 -2.40
N VAL A 95 3.88 -2.79 -2.58
CA VAL A 95 3.18 -1.64 -2.04
C VAL A 95 3.34 -1.58 -0.54
N THR A 96 3.84 -0.44 -0.08
CA THR A 96 4.24 -0.19 1.30
C THR A 96 3.42 0.95 1.87
N VAL A 97 2.55 0.63 2.82
CA VAL A 97 1.72 1.60 3.54
C VAL A 97 2.46 2.04 4.80
N VAL A 98 2.81 3.33 4.88
CA VAL A 98 3.44 3.91 6.07
C VAL A 98 2.43 4.81 6.77
N LEU A 99 2.08 4.44 8.00
CA LEU A 99 1.08 5.12 8.82
C LEU A 99 1.75 6.21 9.63
N GLY A 100 1.50 7.47 9.27
CA GLY A 100 2.08 8.64 9.94
C GLY A 100 1.28 9.06 11.19
N PRO A 101 1.84 10.00 11.97
CA PRO A 101 1.15 10.56 13.13
C PRO A 101 -0.17 11.22 12.72
N GLY A 102 -1.22 10.99 13.50
CA GLY A 102 -2.56 11.50 13.24
C GLY A 102 -3.49 10.56 12.44
N PHE A 103 -2.99 9.42 11.97
CA PHE A 103 -3.82 8.36 11.38
C PHE A 103 -4.67 7.66 12.47
N GLN A 104 -5.96 7.41 12.19
CA GLN A 104 -6.96 6.87 13.12
C GLN A 104 -7.76 5.73 12.50
#